data_AF-A0A377K6K4-F1
#
_entry.id   AF-A0A377K6K4-F1
#
_cell.length_a   1.000
_cell.length_b   1.000
_cell.length_c   1.000
_cell.angle_alpha   90.00
_cell.angle_beta   90.00
_cell.angle_gamma   90.00
#
_symmetry.space_group_name_H-M   'P 1'
#
loop_
_entity.id
_entity.type
_entity.pdbx_description
1 polymer ?
#
loop_
_entity_poly.entity_id
_entity_poly.type
_entity_poly.pdbx_seq_one_letter_code
_entity_poly.pdbx_strand_id
1 'polypeptide(L)'
;MNIENETGFPHFQFEKVGYYGELFTVVVVNQTFDFSYSGGLCLIADEQRLPLMTDSWFGEPESSSLKTATDLVCRKVRADVLLNGHAWHATGETTRWQASFTGG
;
A
#
# COMPACT_ATOMS: atom_id res chain seq x y z
N MET A 1 10.06 -18.71 -14.67
CA MET A 1 10.41 -17.64 -15.66
C MET A 1 11.26 -16.60 -14.95
N ASN A 2 12.20 -15.89 -15.59
CA ASN A 2 12.93 -14.77 -14.98
C ASN A 2 12.48 -13.46 -15.64
N ILE A 3 12.01 -12.48 -14.87
CA ILE A 3 11.51 -11.20 -15.38
C ILE A 3 12.47 -10.09 -14.98
N GLU A 4 12.95 -9.31 -15.95
CA GLU A 4 13.76 -8.13 -15.70
C GLU A 4 12.87 -6.90 -15.55
N ASN A 5 13.04 -6.16 -14.46
CA ASN A 5 12.30 -4.92 -14.21
C ASN A 5 13.11 -3.69 -14.66
N GLU A 6 12.73 -3.09 -15.78
CA GLU A 6 13.37 -1.88 -16.32
C GLU A 6 12.80 -0.56 -15.76
N THR A 7 11.82 -0.61 -14.84
CA THR A 7 11.18 0.61 -14.31
C THR A 7 12.05 1.38 -13.32
N GLY A 8 13.13 0.77 -12.82
CA GLY A 8 13.98 1.34 -11.77
C GLY A 8 13.37 1.27 -10.36
N PHE A 9 12.14 0.77 -10.21
CA PHE A 9 11.46 0.66 -8.92
C PHE A 9 11.75 -0.67 -8.21
N PRO A 10 11.71 -0.68 -6.85
CA PRO A 10 11.81 -1.91 -6.09
C PRO A 10 10.81 -2.95 -6.55
N HIS A 11 11.29 -4.18 -6.73
CA HIS A 11 10.44 -5.30 -7.12
C HIS A 11 10.82 -6.58 -6.41
N PHE A 12 9.89 -7.53 -6.41
CA PHE A 12 10.11 -8.88 -5.94
C PHE A 12 9.39 -9.86 -6.84
N GLN A 13 10.02 -11.00 -7.11
CA GLN A 13 9.48 -12.04 -7.96
C GLN A 13 9.41 -13.37 -7.18
N PHE A 14 8.29 -14.07 -7.30
CA PHE A 14 8.11 -15.40 -6.73
C PHE A 14 7.14 -16.24 -7.58
N GLU A 15 7.17 -17.55 -7.38
CA GLU A 15 6.21 -18.48 -7.98
C GLU A 15 5.12 -18.84 -6.98
N LYS A 16 3.88 -19.00 -7.46
CA LYS A 16 2.74 -19.40 -6.63
C LYS A 16 1.81 -20.32 -7.39
N VAL A 17 1.27 -21.30 -6.68
CA VAL A 17 0.26 -22.21 -7.21
C VAL A 17 -1.12 -21.63 -6.92
N GLY A 18 -1.95 -21.54 -7.96
CA GLY A 18 -3.35 -21.14 -7.90
C GLY A 18 -4.23 -22.21 -7.29
N TYR A 19 -5.48 -21.85 -7.04
CA TYR A 19 -6.46 -22.76 -6.44
C TYR A 19 -6.71 -24.02 -7.29
N TYR A 20 -6.63 -23.92 -8.63
CA TYR A 20 -6.82 -25.06 -9.53
C TYR A 20 -5.50 -25.70 -9.98
N GLY A 21 -4.40 -25.41 -9.29
CA GLY A 21 -3.08 -25.96 -9.61
C GLY A 21 -2.31 -25.17 -10.69
N GLU A 22 -2.81 -24.01 -11.12
CA GLU A 22 -2.10 -23.19 -12.10
C GLU A 22 -0.81 -22.64 -11.50
N LEU A 23 0.29 -22.65 -12.26
CA LEU A 23 1.53 -22.00 -11.84
C LEU A 23 1.54 -20.55 -12.31
N PHE A 24 1.67 -19.63 -11.37
CA PHE A 24 1.84 -18.21 -11.61
C PHE A 24 3.28 -17.79 -11.30
N THR A 25 3.90 -17.07 -12.24
CA THR A 25 5.01 -16.18 -11.90
C THR A 25 4.41 -14.84 -11.49
N VAL A 26 4.62 -14.45 -10.23
CA VAL A 26 4.11 -13.19 -9.67
C VAL A 26 5.26 -12.20 -9.56
N VAL A 27 5.03 -10.99 -10.07
CA VAL A 27 5.95 -9.85 -9.91
C VAL A 27 5.22 -8.76 -9.14
N VAL A 28 5.85 -8.30 -8.07
CA VAL A 28 5.41 -7.16 -7.27
C VAL A 28 6.34 -6.00 -7.59
N VAL A 29 5.80 -4.84 -7.96
CA VAL A 29 6.55 -3.60 -8.18
C VAL A 29 5.95 -2.52 -7.30
N ASN A 30 6.79 -1.85 -6.52
CA ASN A 30 6.36 -0.79 -5.60
C ASN A 30 6.84 0.57 -6.07
N GLN A 31 5.92 1.53 -6.17
CA GLN A 31 6.24 2.92 -6.40
C GLN A 31 5.65 3.76 -5.27
N THR A 32 6.51 4.54 -4.62
CA THR A 32 6.17 5.45 -3.53
C THR A 32 6.08 6.87 -4.09
N PHE A 33 5.08 7.61 -3.64
CA PHE A 33 4.83 8.98 -4.07
C PHE A 33 4.73 9.91 -2.86
N ASP A 34 5.27 11.12 -3.02
CA ASP A 34 5.08 12.21 -2.08
C ASP A 34 3.84 13.01 -2.45
N PHE A 35 2.96 13.17 -1.47
CA PHE A 35 1.73 13.92 -1.63
C PHE A 35 1.96 15.38 -1.23
N SER A 36 1.95 16.28 -2.21
CA SER A 36 2.03 17.72 -1.94
C SER A 36 0.64 18.32 -1.76
N TYR A 37 0.40 18.92 -0.59
CA TYR A 37 -0.83 19.70 -0.33
C TYR A 37 -0.96 20.92 -1.24
N SER A 38 0.15 21.48 -1.73
CA SER A 38 0.13 22.62 -2.64
C SER A 38 0.03 22.14 -4.09
N GLY A 39 -1.16 22.23 -4.66
CA GLY A 39 -1.40 21.98 -6.10
C GLY A 39 -1.83 20.56 -6.47
N GLY A 40 -2.02 19.66 -5.49
CA GLY A 40 -2.57 18.32 -5.72
C GLY A 40 -1.65 17.40 -6.54
N LEU A 41 -0.37 17.73 -6.62
CA LEU A 41 0.61 16.93 -7.33
C LEU A 41 1.10 15.77 -6.46
N CYS A 42 1.13 14.59 -7.08
CA CYS A 42 1.68 13.36 -6.51
C CYS A 42 2.99 13.09 -7.25
N LEU A 43 4.12 13.44 -6.63
CA LEU A 43 5.45 13.26 -7.24
C LEU A 43 6.02 11.92 -6.81
N ILE A 44 6.88 11.31 -7.63
CA ILE A 44 7.63 10.12 -7.22
C ILE A 44 8.51 10.52 -6.04
N ALA A 45 8.41 9.78 -4.93
CA ALA A 45 9.19 10.06 -3.73
C ALA A 45 10.67 9.70 -3.94
N ASP A 46 11.57 10.45 -3.32
CA ASP A 46 13.01 10.12 -3.35
C ASP A 46 13.29 8.78 -2.63
N GLU A 47 12.53 8.50 -1.57
CA GLU A 47 12.59 7.24 -0.84
C GLU A 47 11.52 6.26 -1.35
N GLN A 48 11.97 5.08 -1.78
CA GLN A 48 11.08 4.03 -2.29
C GLN A 48 10.96 2.89 -1.28
N ARG A 49 9.72 2.56 -0.89
CA ARG A 49 9.42 1.41 -0.03
C ARG A 49 9.62 0.09 -0.79
N LEU A 50 10.40 -0.84 -0.22
CA LEU A 50 10.49 -2.21 -0.72
C LEU A 50 9.15 -2.98 -0.60
N PRO A 51 8.88 -4.00 -1.43
CA PRO A 51 7.75 -4.89 -1.24
C PRO A 51 7.67 -5.46 0.18
N LEU A 52 6.48 -5.40 0.79
CA LEU A 52 6.22 -5.94 2.12
C LEU A 52 5.99 -7.44 2.00
N MET A 53 6.78 -8.21 2.72
CA MET A 53 6.74 -9.67 2.65
C MET A 53 5.74 -10.27 3.64
N THR A 54 5.39 -9.54 4.70
CA THR A 54 4.51 -9.99 5.77
C THR A 54 3.51 -8.91 6.14
N ASP A 55 2.37 -9.37 6.64
CA ASP A 55 1.41 -8.54 7.35
C ASP A 55 2.05 -7.96 8.63
N SER A 56 1.52 -6.81 9.05
CA SER A 56 1.84 -6.17 10.32
C SER A 56 0.55 -5.73 11.02
N TRP A 57 0.58 -5.70 12.35
CA TRP A 57 -0.57 -5.40 13.19
C TRP A 57 -0.24 -4.26 14.17
N PHE A 58 -1.26 -3.58 14.69
CA PHE A 58 -1.06 -2.59 15.75
C PHE A 58 -0.73 -3.22 17.10
N GLY A 59 -1.15 -4.48 17.31
CA GLY A 59 -0.80 -5.30 18.45
C GLY A 59 -0.55 -6.73 18.01
N GLU A 60 -1.07 -7.70 18.77
CA GLU A 60 -0.91 -9.11 18.44
C GLU A 60 -1.69 -9.51 17.18
N PRO A 61 -1.16 -10.43 16.36
CA PRO A 61 -1.89 -11.02 15.23
C PRO A 61 -3.24 -11.60 15.67
N GLU A 62 -4.23 -11.55 14.78
CA GLU A 62 -5.60 -12.10 14.95
C GLU A 62 -6.46 -11.50 16.08
N SER A 63 -5.86 -10.72 16.98
CA SER A 63 -6.54 -10.08 18.11
C SER A 63 -6.53 -8.55 18.05
N SER A 64 -5.81 -7.99 17.08
CA SER A 64 -5.76 -6.55 16.81
C SER A 64 -5.95 -6.26 15.33
N SER A 65 -6.22 -4.98 15.02
CA SER A 65 -6.40 -4.53 13.65
C SER A 65 -5.11 -4.68 12.83
N LEU A 66 -5.26 -5.16 11.60
CA LEU A 66 -4.20 -5.16 10.59
C LEU A 66 -3.74 -3.72 10.36
N LYS A 67 -2.44 -3.49 10.49
CA LYS A 67 -1.79 -2.20 10.23
C LYS A 67 -1.38 -2.08 8.77
N THR A 68 -0.80 -3.13 8.20
CA THR A 68 -0.44 -3.17 6.78
C THR A 68 -0.45 -4.61 6.30
N ALA A 69 -1.05 -4.85 5.13
CA ALA A 69 -1.05 -6.16 4.48
C ALA A 69 0.24 -6.38 3.67
N THR A 70 0.61 -7.64 3.48
CA THR A 70 1.67 -8.08 2.56
C THR A 70 1.35 -7.69 1.12
N ASP A 71 2.39 -7.39 0.34
CA ASP A 71 2.28 -7.14 -1.10
C ASP A 71 2.28 -8.46 -1.91
N LEU A 72 2.50 -9.61 -1.26
CA LEU A 72 2.66 -10.93 -1.89
C LEU A 72 1.33 -11.60 -2.25
N VAL A 73 0.51 -10.92 -3.06
CA VAL A 73 -0.79 -11.42 -3.52
C VAL A 73 -0.72 -11.92 -4.98
N CYS A 74 -1.42 -13.01 -5.32
CA CYS A 74 -1.44 -13.50 -6.71
C CYS A 74 -2.05 -12.48 -7.67
N ARG A 75 -3.10 -11.80 -7.19
CA ARG A 75 -3.88 -10.87 -8.00
C ARG A 75 -4.51 -9.83 -7.10
N LYS A 76 -4.22 -8.56 -7.38
CA LYS A 76 -4.90 -7.41 -6.79
C LYS A 76 -5.80 -6.78 -7.85
N VAL A 77 -7.09 -7.10 -7.81
CA VAL A 77 -8.05 -6.70 -8.87
C VAL A 77 -8.37 -5.21 -8.81
N ARG A 78 -8.25 -4.61 -7.62
CA ARG A 78 -8.61 -3.22 -7.35
C ARG A 78 -7.55 -2.58 -6.47
N ALA A 79 -7.41 -1.26 -6.57
CA ALA A 79 -6.60 -0.50 -5.62
C ALA A 79 -7.34 -0.40 -4.28
N ASP A 80 -6.62 -0.63 -3.19
CA ASP A 80 -7.08 -0.29 -1.85
C ASP A 80 -6.46 1.05 -1.49
N VAL A 81 -7.29 2.05 -1.19
CA VAL A 81 -6.85 3.38 -0.77
C VAL A 81 -7.10 3.51 0.73
N LEU A 82 -6.03 3.62 1.52
CA LEU A 82 -6.10 3.90 2.95
C LEU A 82 -5.70 5.36 3.19
N LEU A 83 -6.66 6.18 3.63
CA LEU A 83 -6.39 7.54 4.10
C LEU A 83 -6.34 7.53 5.63
N ASN A 84 -5.16 7.75 6.20
CA ASN A 84 -4.97 7.87 7.65
C ASN A 84 -4.57 9.32 7.99
N GLY A 85 -5.26 9.93 8.94
CA GLY A 85 -5.01 11.31 9.34
C GLY A 85 -5.51 11.58 10.75
N HIS A 86 -4.83 12.49 11.45
CA HIS A 86 -5.22 12.94 12.78
C HIS A 86 -5.58 14.42 12.73
N ALA A 87 -6.71 14.79 13.32
CA ALA A 87 -7.07 16.19 13.53
C ALA A 87 -7.05 16.50 15.02
N TRP A 88 -6.46 17.65 15.36
CA TRP A 88 -6.36 18.14 16.72
C TRP A 88 -7.03 19.50 16.80
N HIS A 89 -7.94 19.67 17.76
CA HIS A 89 -8.49 20.97 18.08
C HIS A 89 -7.65 21.62 19.18
N ALA A 90 -7.25 22.89 18.98
CA ALA A 90 -6.36 23.59 19.90
C ALA A 90 -6.90 23.68 21.35
N THR A 91 -8.22 23.65 21.53
CA THR A 91 -8.88 23.70 22.86
C THR A 91 -9.54 22.37 23.27
N GLY A 92 -9.38 21.30 22.48
CA GLY A 92 -9.93 19.96 22.79
C GLY A 92 -11.41 19.74 22.45
N GLU A 93 -12.20 20.78 22.20
CA GLU A 93 -13.61 20.64 21.81
C GLU A 93 -13.78 20.51 20.29
N THR A 94 -14.41 19.45 19.82
CA THR A 94 -14.74 19.29 18.39
C THR A 94 -16.20 18.87 18.21
N THR A 95 -16.88 19.49 17.24
CA THR A 95 -18.27 19.15 16.89
C THR A 95 -18.37 18.39 15.57
N ARG A 96 -17.33 18.47 14.71
CA ARG A 96 -17.30 17.81 13.41
C ARG A 96 -15.87 17.70 12.90
N TRP A 97 -15.55 16.53 12.34
CA TRP A 97 -14.37 16.32 11.51
C TRP A 97 -14.80 15.82 10.12
N GLN A 98 -14.10 16.24 9.08
CA GLN A 98 -14.34 15.80 7.71
C GLN A 98 -13.01 15.53 7.01
N ALA A 99 -12.84 14.29 6.56
CA ALA A 99 -11.87 13.93 5.55
C ALA A 99 -12.61 13.36 4.34
N SER A 100 -12.14 13.70 3.15
CA SER A 100 -12.70 13.18 1.91
C SER A 100 -11.57 12.89 0.94
N PHE A 101 -11.68 11.76 0.26
CA PHE A 101 -10.89 11.41 -0.91
C PHE A 101 -11.83 11.42 -2.11
N THR A 102 -11.41 12.03 -3.22
CA THR A 102 -12.17 12.03 -4.48
C THR A 102 -11.27 11.43 -5.55
N GLY A 103 -11.62 10.24 -6.02
CA GLY A 103 -10.98 9.62 -7.18
C GLY A 103 -11.70 10.04 -8.46
N GLY A 104 -10.93 10.28 -9.52
CA GLY A 104 -11.44 10.49 -10.89
C GLY A 104 -11.76 9.19 -11.60
#